data_AF-A0A919NEF4-F1
#
_entry.id   AF-A0A919NEF4-F1
#
_cell.length_a   1.000
_cell.length_b   1.000
_cell.length_c   1.000
_cell.angle_alpha   90.00
_cell.angle_beta   90.00
_cell.angle_gamma   90.00
#
_symmetry.space_group_name_H-M   'P 1'
#
loop_
_entity.id
_entity.type
_entity.pdbx_description
1 polymer ?
#
loop_
_entity_poly.entity_id
_entity_poly.type
_entity_poly.pdbx_seq_one_letter_code
_entity_poly.pdbx_strand_id
1 'polypeptide(L)'
;MFASRQVLAAIGLTAVAVATSTSLFLSPAQAASSTSGTATASGPVVQFSAGKGVNNALVVTASGGRIVLDDRITIKAGKGCVAVKGDSTKVVCTTPKKVNSVMVFLGDANDSAMNKTSVPMFAHGEAGKDILRGGQGADELFGDSGDDTVSGEGGNDWVDGGAGADKLYGRSGKDHMVGGSGNDYLSTGDGNDSAWGGSGDDTLYGELGNDALHGDAGADHLNGGSRDDLLYGGPGADRLLGGYGNDALVGDDKAIDANGGAGLSFDPASRDVAGGGAGDDILVGGRGDDTLRGDDGNDVLFNDYLAPKTYQAVGFAKATDRVGGGTGADTGVVVGKVFLDSVEKVVKAGETPSFTAAIKARLATLK
;
A
#
# COMPACT_ATOMS: atom_id res chain seq x y z
N MET A 1 -14.96 26.91 -79.33
CA MET A 1 -15.50 28.01 -78.52
C MET A 1 -16.53 27.42 -77.54
N PHE A 2 -16.29 27.64 -76.25
CA PHE A 2 -17.00 27.38 -74.97
C PHE A 2 -18.52 27.06 -74.99
N ALA A 3 -19.16 26.40 -74.00
CA ALA A 3 -18.81 25.61 -72.79
C ALA A 3 -20.17 25.08 -72.20
N SER A 4 -20.30 23.77 -71.95
CA SER A 4 -20.31 23.01 -70.67
C SER A 4 -21.69 22.72 -70.00
N ARG A 5 -21.89 21.41 -69.83
CA ARG A 5 -22.94 20.57 -69.21
C ARG A 5 -22.88 20.60 -67.66
N GLN A 6 -23.83 20.10 -66.84
CA GLN A 6 -25.27 19.77 -66.86
C GLN A 6 -25.60 18.96 -65.55
N VAL A 7 -26.88 18.97 -65.09
CA VAL A 7 -27.69 17.80 -64.59
C VAL A 7 -27.46 17.33 -63.12
N LEU A 8 -28.43 16.90 -62.28
CA LEU A 8 -29.91 16.75 -62.26
C LEU A 8 -30.35 16.57 -60.78
N ALA A 9 -31.62 16.88 -60.46
CA ALA A 9 -32.29 16.53 -59.19
C ALA A 9 -33.67 15.87 -59.48
N ALA A 10 -34.05 14.86 -58.69
CA ALA A 10 -35.44 14.37 -58.47
C ALA A 10 -35.40 13.27 -57.38
N ILE A 11 -35.84 13.50 -56.14
CA ILE A 11 -37.20 13.39 -55.55
C ILE A 11 -37.83 11.98 -55.63
N GLY A 12 -38.17 11.45 -54.45
CA GLY A 12 -39.17 10.39 -54.26
C GLY A 12 -39.33 9.99 -52.78
N LEU A 13 -40.42 10.42 -52.15
CA LEU A 13 -40.85 10.01 -50.79
C LEU A 13 -42.26 9.40 -50.90
N THR A 14 -42.48 8.20 -50.38
CA THR A 14 -43.77 7.70 -49.84
C THR A 14 -43.52 6.49 -48.94
N ALA A 15 -44.12 6.50 -47.74
CA ALA A 15 -44.05 5.48 -46.69
C ALA A 15 -45.23 4.50 -46.75
N VAL A 16 -45.10 3.27 -46.20
CA VAL A 16 -46.07 2.52 -45.35
C VAL A 16 -45.35 1.32 -44.68
N ALA A 17 -45.65 1.07 -43.41
CA ALA A 17 -45.04 0.08 -42.50
C ALA A 17 -45.74 -1.29 -42.46
N VAL A 18 -45.01 -2.37 -42.10
CA VAL A 18 -45.49 -3.55 -41.34
C VAL A 18 -44.30 -4.21 -40.59
N ALA A 19 -44.50 -4.55 -39.32
CA ALA A 19 -43.55 -5.26 -38.45
C ALA A 19 -43.60 -6.78 -38.61
N THR A 20 -42.46 -7.48 -38.52
CA THR A 20 -42.34 -8.83 -37.91
C THR A 20 -40.89 -9.16 -37.57
N SER A 21 -40.67 -9.44 -36.29
CA SER A 21 -39.65 -10.29 -35.65
C SER A 21 -38.61 -11.02 -36.54
N THR A 22 -37.35 -10.68 -36.34
CA THR A 22 -36.24 -11.64 -36.29
C THR A 22 -35.21 -11.18 -35.27
N SER A 23 -35.17 -11.89 -34.15
CA SER A 23 -34.14 -11.80 -33.14
C SER A 23 -32.81 -12.23 -33.76
N LEU A 24 -31.91 -11.28 -34.06
CA LEU A 24 -30.51 -11.61 -34.29
C LEU A 24 -29.77 -11.53 -32.96
N PHE A 25 -29.19 -12.67 -32.58
CA PHE A 25 -28.28 -12.82 -31.46
C PHE A 25 -27.18 -11.73 -31.50
N LEU A 26 -27.14 -10.88 -30.48
CA LEU A 26 -25.92 -10.21 -30.06
C LEU A 26 -25.35 -11.03 -28.90
N SER A 27 -24.38 -11.89 -29.19
CA SER A 27 -23.39 -12.24 -28.17
C SER A 27 -22.59 -10.97 -27.87
N PRO A 28 -22.18 -10.72 -26.62
CA PRO A 28 -21.19 -9.70 -26.34
C PRO A 28 -19.85 -10.23 -26.85
N ALA A 29 -19.58 -10.05 -28.14
CA ALA A 29 -18.22 -10.05 -28.63
C ALA A 29 -17.58 -8.79 -28.04
N GLN A 30 -16.79 -9.02 -26.99
CA GLN A 30 -15.77 -8.13 -26.48
C GLN A 30 -15.22 -7.28 -27.63
N ALA A 31 -15.51 -5.99 -27.61
CA ALA A 31 -14.73 -5.03 -28.37
C ALA A 31 -13.36 -4.98 -27.71
N ALA A 32 -12.50 -5.96 -28.03
CA ALA A 32 -11.08 -5.85 -27.80
C ALA A 32 -10.61 -4.69 -28.68
N SER A 33 -10.45 -3.52 -28.06
CA SER A 33 -9.66 -2.44 -28.64
C SER A 33 -8.29 -3.03 -28.99
N SER A 34 -8.00 -3.22 -30.27
CA SER A 34 -6.71 -3.77 -30.71
C SER A 34 -5.66 -2.66 -30.64
N THR A 35 -5.18 -2.39 -29.45
CA THR A 35 -4.04 -1.51 -29.22
C THR A 35 -2.73 -2.26 -29.30
N SER A 36 -1.67 -1.47 -29.47
CA SER A 36 -0.32 -1.98 -29.66
C SER A 36 0.61 -1.53 -28.55
N GLY A 37 1.18 -2.48 -27.81
CA GLY A 37 2.34 -2.26 -26.96
C GLY A 37 3.65 -2.50 -27.70
N THR A 38 4.78 -2.18 -27.09
CA THR A 38 6.12 -2.47 -27.61
C THR A 38 6.96 -3.23 -26.59
N ALA A 39 7.76 -4.17 -27.08
CA ALA A 39 8.67 -4.97 -26.24
C ALA A 39 10.10 -4.85 -26.77
N THR A 40 11.04 -4.54 -25.89
CA THR A 40 12.47 -4.42 -26.24
C THR A 40 13.36 -5.12 -25.22
N ALA A 41 14.51 -5.58 -25.69
CA ALA A 41 15.57 -6.15 -24.87
C ALA A 41 16.86 -5.34 -25.07
N SER A 42 17.40 -4.83 -23.98
CA SER A 42 18.64 -4.04 -23.94
C SER A 42 19.54 -4.52 -22.81
N GLY A 43 20.60 -5.26 -23.17
CA GLY A 43 21.52 -5.81 -22.16
C GLY A 43 20.81 -6.81 -21.24
N PRO A 44 20.88 -6.69 -19.91
CA PRO A 44 20.21 -7.60 -18.98
C PRO A 44 18.75 -7.20 -18.66
N VAL A 45 18.18 -6.20 -19.35
CA VAL A 45 16.84 -5.67 -19.09
C VAL A 45 15.89 -5.97 -20.24
N VAL A 46 14.67 -6.39 -19.91
CA VAL A 46 13.55 -6.51 -20.85
C VAL A 46 12.50 -5.47 -20.48
N GLN A 47 12.08 -4.66 -21.44
CA GLN A 47 11.11 -3.59 -21.23
C GLN A 47 9.86 -3.80 -22.08
N PHE A 48 8.69 -3.60 -21.47
CA PHE A 48 7.41 -3.45 -22.12
C PHE A 48 6.83 -2.06 -21.85
N SER A 49 6.27 -1.45 -22.89
CA SER A 49 5.53 -0.21 -22.78
C SER A 49 4.26 -0.31 -23.63
N ALA A 50 3.11 -0.14 -22.99
CA ALA A 50 1.81 -0.13 -23.67
C ALA A 50 1.38 1.30 -24.08
N GLY A 51 0.30 1.38 -24.86
CA GLY A 51 -0.22 2.65 -25.37
C GLY A 51 -1.31 3.20 -24.47
N LYS A 52 -1.44 4.53 -24.39
CA LYS A 52 -2.43 5.21 -23.55
C LYS A 52 -3.89 4.86 -23.90
N GLY A 53 -4.74 4.78 -22.87
CA GLY A 53 -6.20 4.74 -22.99
C GLY A 53 -6.80 3.38 -23.35
N VAL A 54 -6.12 2.29 -23.01
CA VAL A 54 -6.57 0.92 -23.30
C VAL A 54 -6.17 -0.05 -22.21
N ASN A 55 -7.09 -0.96 -21.89
CA ASN A 55 -6.84 -2.01 -20.92
C ASN A 55 -5.83 -3.04 -21.46
N ASN A 56 -4.67 -3.16 -20.83
CA ASN A 56 -3.52 -3.98 -21.18
C ASN A 56 -3.36 -5.12 -20.18
N ALA A 57 -2.84 -6.28 -20.58
CA ALA A 57 -2.73 -7.43 -19.67
C ALA A 57 -1.46 -8.26 -19.96
N LEU A 58 -0.33 -7.86 -19.39
CA LEU A 58 0.97 -8.48 -19.62
C LEU A 58 1.28 -9.61 -18.64
N VAL A 59 1.72 -10.76 -19.15
CA VAL A 59 2.31 -11.85 -18.37
C VAL A 59 3.76 -12.06 -18.78
N VAL A 60 4.65 -11.99 -17.80
CA VAL A 60 6.08 -12.20 -17.96
C VAL A 60 6.44 -13.61 -17.50
N THR A 61 7.01 -14.41 -18.39
CA THR A 61 7.52 -15.74 -18.07
C THR A 61 8.98 -15.88 -18.51
N ALA A 62 9.78 -16.65 -17.76
CA ALA A 62 11.20 -16.85 -18.05
C ALA A 62 11.51 -18.31 -18.35
N SER A 63 12.48 -18.54 -19.24
CA SER A 63 13.11 -19.85 -19.45
C SER A 63 14.56 -19.65 -19.91
N GLY A 64 15.53 -19.66 -18.99
CA GLY A 64 16.93 -19.35 -19.28
C GLY A 64 17.17 -17.83 -19.44
N GLY A 65 18.16 -17.41 -20.24
CA GLY A 65 18.40 -16.00 -20.59
C GLY A 65 17.35 -15.41 -21.57
N ARG A 66 16.12 -15.87 -21.48
CA ARG A 66 15.02 -15.64 -22.42
C ARG A 66 13.75 -15.38 -21.64
N ILE A 67 13.07 -14.29 -21.98
CA ILE A 67 11.79 -13.87 -21.42
C ILE A 67 10.73 -13.97 -22.51
N VAL A 68 9.55 -14.47 -22.15
CA VAL A 68 8.36 -14.47 -22.98
C VAL A 68 7.35 -13.54 -22.35
N LEU A 69 6.91 -12.58 -23.15
CA LEU A 69 5.85 -11.64 -22.85
C LEU A 69 4.59 -12.13 -23.56
N ASP A 70 3.52 -12.36 -22.80
CA ASP A 70 2.22 -12.85 -23.28
C ASP A 70 1.13 -11.89 -22.84
N ASP A 71 0.25 -11.47 -23.75
CA ASP A 71 -0.82 -10.50 -23.45
C ASP A 71 -2.13 -10.86 -24.20
N ARG A 72 -3.22 -10.15 -23.89
CA ARG A 72 -4.47 -10.12 -24.65
C ARG A 72 -4.49 -9.03 -25.73
N ILE A 73 -3.51 -8.11 -25.75
CA ILE A 73 -3.34 -7.08 -26.81
C ILE A 73 -2.25 -7.47 -27.83
N THR A 74 -2.12 -6.68 -28.90
CA THR A 74 -1.04 -6.89 -29.88
C THR A 74 0.28 -6.34 -29.35
N ILE A 75 1.30 -7.18 -29.19
CA ILE A 75 2.64 -6.73 -28.77
C ILE A 75 3.53 -6.58 -30.01
N LYS A 76 4.03 -5.36 -30.26
CA LYS A 76 5.00 -5.09 -31.32
C LYS A 76 6.41 -5.43 -30.82
N ALA A 77 7.06 -6.35 -31.52
CA ALA A 77 8.46 -6.67 -31.26
C ALA A 77 9.38 -5.49 -31.63
N GLY A 78 10.27 -5.13 -30.73
CA GLY A 78 11.36 -4.18 -30.94
C GLY A 78 12.73 -4.86 -30.90
N LYS A 79 13.78 -4.07 -30.67
CA LYS A 79 15.17 -4.57 -30.69
C LYS A 79 15.37 -5.67 -29.63
N GLY A 80 15.96 -6.80 -30.04
CA GLY A 80 16.25 -7.94 -29.15
C GLY A 80 15.05 -8.83 -28.83
N CYS A 81 13.86 -8.49 -29.33
CA CYS A 81 12.64 -9.26 -29.15
C CYS A 81 12.06 -9.65 -30.52
N VAL A 82 11.37 -10.79 -30.58
CA VAL A 82 10.77 -11.33 -31.82
C VAL A 82 9.37 -11.82 -31.52
N ALA A 83 8.40 -11.44 -32.36
CA ALA A 83 7.03 -11.94 -32.27
C ALA A 83 6.97 -13.44 -32.57
N VAL A 84 6.15 -14.19 -31.84
CA VAL A 84 5.95 -15.61 -32.09
C VAL A 84 5.17 -15.80 -33.39
N LYS A 85 5.68 -16.67 -34.28
CA LYS A 85 5.01 -16.93 -35.56
C LYS A 85 3.63 -17.53 -35.32
N GLY A 86 2.60 -16.87 -35.83
CA GLY A 86 1.20 -17.32 -35.70
C GLY A 86 0.52 -16.91 -34.39
N ASP A 87 1.20 -16.15 -33.53
CA ASP A 87 0.65 -15.64 -32.26
C ASP A 87 1.15 -14.20 -32.04
N SER A 88 0.30 -13.22 -32.40
CA SER A 88 0.65 -11.79 -32.36
C SER A 88 0.60 -11.16 -30.97
N THR A 89 0.16 -11.92 -29.96
CA THR A 89 0.12 -11.45 -28.58
C THR A 89 1.31 -11.93 -27.76
N LYS A 90 2.17 -12.76 -28.37
CA LYS A 90 3.40 -13.26 -27.74
C LYS A 90 4.64 -12.71 -28.39
N VAL A 91 5.52 -12.16 -27.55
CA VAL A 91 6.85 -11.70 -27.95
C VAL A 91 7.89 -12.37 -27.08
N VAL A 92 8.98 -12.80 -27.73
CA VAL A 92 10.11 -13.41 -27.04
C VAL A 92 11.32 -12.51 -27.11
N CYS A 93 11.82 -12.14 -25.96
CA CYS A 93 13.02 -11.33 -25.77
C CYS A 93 14.20 -12.22 -25.37
N THR A 94 15.34 -12.04 -26.04
CA THR A 94 16.57 -12.78 -25.76
C THR A 94 17.73 -11.82 -25.61
N THR A 95 18.56 -12.06 -24.59
CA THR A 95 19.71 -11.23 -24.28
C THR A 95 20.97 -12.10 -24.16
N PRO A 96 22.17 -11.58 -24.48
CA PRO A 96 23.41 -12.34 -24.37
C PRO A 96 23.86 -12.55 -22.91
N LYS A 97 23.24 -11.85 -21.95
CA LYS A 97 23.51 -11.95 -20.50
C LYS A 97 22.27 -12.47 -19.79
N LYS A 98 22.40 -12.97 -18.57
CA LYS A 98 21.24 -13.28 -17.73
C LYS A 98 20.37 -12.02 -17.59
N VAL A 99 19.05 -12.20 -17.66
CA VAL A 99 18.10 -11.11 -17.39
C VAL A 99 18.10 -10.85 -15.90
N ASN A 100 18.33 -9.60 -15.53
CA ASN A 100 18.43 -9.17 -14.13
C ASN A 100 17.21 -8.36 -13.70
N SER A 101 16.47 -7.77 -14.64
CA SER A 101 15.22 -7.07 -14.35
C SER A 101 14.29 -7.03 -15.55
N VAL A 102 13.01 -6.86 -15.28
CA VAL A 102 11.95 -6.60 -16.24
C VAL A 102 11.30 -5.27 -15.89
N MET A 103 11.07 -4.44 -16.89
CA MET A 103 10.48 -3.11 -16.73
C MET A 103 9.14 -3.05 -17.48
N VAL A 104 8.09 -2.60 -16.83
CA VAL A 104 6.72 -2.60 -17.36
C VAL A 104 6.07 -1.24 -17.13
N PHE A 105 5.56 -0.63 -18.20
CA PHE A 105 4.73 0.57 -18.14
C PHE A 105 3.41 0.28 -18.85
N LEU A 106 2.31 0.33 -18.11
CA LEU A 106 1.02 -0.14 -18.58
C LEU A 106 0.20 0.96 -19.28
N GLY A 107 0.21 2.20 -18.80
CA GLY A 107 -0.42 3.34 -19.49
C GLY A 107 -1.75 3.77 -18.86
N ASP A 108 -2.42 4.77 -19.45
CA ASP A 108 -3.53 5.48 -18.79
C ASP A 108 -4.91 4.72 -18.73
N ALA A 109 -4.97 3.40 -18.59
CA ALA A 109 -6.24 2.68 -18.41
C ALA A 109 -6.12 1.49 -17.44
N ASN A 110 -7.20 0.73 -17.25
CA ASN A 110 -7.22 -0.39 -16.30
C ASN A 110 -6.46 -1.60 -16.84
N ASP A 111 -5.26 -1.80 -16.31
CA ASP A 111 -4.27 -2.68 -16.86
C ASP A 111 -3.86 -3.79 -15.88
N SER A 112 -3.10 -4.76 -16.34
CA SER A 112 -2.56 -5.81 -15.49
C SER A 112 -1.17 -6.24 -15.94
N ALA A 113 -0.27 -6.40 -14.98
CA ALA A 113 1.03 -7.03 -15.16
C ALA A 113 1.22 -8.16 -14.16
N MET A 114 1.64 -9.33 -14.64
CA MET A 114 1.96 -10.49 -13.80
C MET A 114 3.31 -11.07 -14.16
N ASN A 115 4.25 -11.05 -13.23
CA ASN A 115 5.53 -11.72 -13.37
C ASN A 115 5.49 -13.09 -12.69
N LYS A 116 5.72 -14.15 -13.48
CA LYS A 116 5.72 -15.54 -13.02
C LYS A 116 7.14 -16.06 -12.79
N THR A 117 8.07 -15.17 -12.48
CA THR A 117 9.50 -15.45 -12.43
C THR A 117 10.09 -14.91 -11.13
N SER A 118 11.33 -15.29 -10.84
CA SER A 118 12.12 -14.71 -9.74
C SER A 118 13.03 -13.57 -10.22
N VAL A 119 12.80 -13.05 -11.43
CA VAL A 119 13.53 -11.88 -11.93
C VAL A 119 12.81 -10.64 -11.40
N PRO A 120 13.50 -9.71 -10.74
CA PRO A 120 12.95 -8.42 -10.33
C PRO A 120 12.13 -7.72 -11.42
N MET A 121 10.95 -7.24 -11.07
CA MET A 121 10.08 -6.43 -11.89
C MET A 121 10.03 -5.01 -11.34
N PHE A 122 10.16 -4.05 -12.25
CA PHE A 122 9.86 -2.65 -12.03
C PHE A 122 8.61 -2.31 -12.84
N ALA A 123 7.49 -1.98 -12.20
CA ALA A 123 6.20 -1.79 -12.87
C ALA A 123 5.49 -0.51 -12.43
N HIS A 124 4.93 0.21 -13.41
CA HIS A 124 4.03 1.34 -13.22
C HIS A 124 2.66 1.05 -13.83
N GLY A 125 1.60 1.23 -13.03
CA GLY A 125 0.20 1.22 -13.47
C GLY A 125 -0.16 2.45 -14.30
N GLU A 126 0.38 3.62 -13.92
CA GLU A 126 0.03 4.95 -14.42
C GLU A 126 -1.36 5.45 -14.00
N ALA A 127 -2.41 5.28 -14.81
CA ALA A 127 -3.72 5.79 -14.46
C ALA A 127 -4.77 4.75 -14.78
N GLY A 128 -5.62 4.37 -13.83
CA GLY A 128 -6.59 3.34 -14.12
C GLY A 128 -7.08 2.61 -12.89
N LYS A 129 -7.18 1.30 -13.00
CA LYS A 129 -7.46 0.40 -11.90
C LYS A 129 -6.70 -0.85 -12.23
N ASP A 130 -5.48 -0.90 -11.74
CA ASP A 130 -4.44 -1.75 -12.25
C ASP A 130 -4.22 -2.94 -11.34
N ILE A 131 -3.74 -4.03 -11.94
CA ILE A 131 -3.41 -5.26 -11.20
C ILE A 131 -1.95 -5.61 -11.47
N LEU A 132 -1.08 -5.32 -10.51
CA LEU A 132 0.35 -5.59 -10.57
C LEU A 132 0.72 -6.78 -9.67
N ARG A 133 1.50 -7.73 -10.19
CA ARG A 133 2.01 -8.89 -9.44
C ARG A 133 3.51 -9.10 -9.68
N GLY A 134 4.31 -8.84 -8.65
CA GLY A 134 5.78 -8.83 -8.60
C GLY A 134 6.44 -10.15 -8.94
N GLY A 135 5.98 -11.24 -8.32
CA GLY A 135 6.46 -12.59 -8.63
C GLY A 135 7.22 -13.21 -7.47
N GLN A 136 8.48 -13.57 -7.66
CA GLN A 136 9.32 -14.16 -6.61
C GLN A 136 10.68 -13.42 -6.50
N GLY A 137 10.76 -12.24 -7.10
CA GLY A 137 11.94 -11.39 -7.13
C GLY A 137 11.87 -10.34 -6.03
N ALA A 138 12.88 -9.48 -5.91
CA ALA A 138 12.71 -8.24 -5.17
C ALA A 138 12.19 -7.21 -6.17
N ASP A 139 10.91 -6.86 -6.04
CA ASP A 139 10.15 -6.12 -7.04
C ASP A 139 9.88 -4.67 -6.59
N GLU A 140 9.74 -3.76 -7.54
CA GLU A 140 9.38 -2.35 -7.33
C GLU A 140 8.09 -2.07 -8.12
N LEU A 141 6.97 -1.89 -7.43
CA LEU A 141 5.64 -1.84 -8.01
C LEU A 141 4.93 -0.54 -7.60
N PHE A 142 4.45 0.21 -8.59
CA PHE A 142 3.76 1.49 -8.40
C PHE A 142 2.38 1.42 -9.08
N GLY A 143 1.29 1.53 -8.32
CA GLY A 143 -0.07 1.67 -8.86
C GLY A 143 -0.26 3.01 -9.57
N ASP A 144 0.34 4.06 -9.01
CA ASP A 144 0.30 5.45 -9.45
C ASP A 144 -1.06 6.13 -9.20
N SER A 145 -2.06 6.00 -10.08
CA SER A 145 -3.35 6.67 -9.88
C SER A 145 -4.54 5.82 -10.25
N GLY A 146 -5.60 5.99 -9.46
CA GLY A 146 -6.80 5.18 -9.50
C GLY A 146 -6.78 4.07 -8.46
N ASP A 147 -7.79 3.19 -8.48
CA ASP A 147 -7.98 2.20 -7.42
C ASP A 147 -7.31 0.87 -7.83
N ASP A 148 -6.09 0.65 -7.35
CA ASP A 148 -5.19 -0.39 -7.82
C ASP A 148 -5.15 -1.62 -6.90
N THR A 149 -4.63 -2.71 -7.43
CA THR A 149 -4.33 -3.93 -6.67
C THR A 149 -2.91 -4.36 -6.97
N VAL A 150 -2.01 -4.17 -6.01
CA VAL A 150 -0.58 -4.43 -6.17
C VAL A 150 -0.16 -5.54 -5.21
N SER A 151 0.58 -6.53 -5.70
CA SER A 151 1.08 -7.64 -4.88
C SER A 151 2.56 -7.90 -5.16
N GLY A 152 3.41 -7.82 -4.13
CA GLY A 152 4.82 -8.19 -4.20
C GLY A 152 5.02 -9.69 -4.48
N GLU A 153 4.23 -10.52 -3.78
CA GLU A 153 4.18 -12.00 -3.87
C GLU A 153 5.31 -12.69 -3.12
N GLY A 154 6.57 -12.52 -3.47
CA GLY A 154 7.62 -13.08 -2.65
C GLY A 154 8.97 -12.49 -2.98
N GLY A 155 9.77 -12.22 -1.95
CA GLY A 155 10.96 -11.41 -2.08
C GLY A 155 10.88 -10.23 -1.13
N ASN A 156 11.80 -9.29 -1.27
CA ASN A 156 11.75 -8.07 -0.46
C ASN A 156 11.32 -6.96 -1.39
N ASP A 157 10.06 -6.56 -1.29
CA ASP A 157 9.39 -5.76 -2.32
C ASP A 157 9.20 -4.31 -1.86
N TRP A 158 9.18 -3.41 -2.83
CA TRP A 158 8.70 -2.04 -2.67
C TRP A 158 7.37 -1.91 -3.39
N VAL A 159 6.31 -1.63 -2.63
CA VAL A 159 4.93 -1.53 -3.14
C VAL A 159 4.35 -0.17 -2.80
N ASP A 160 3.94 0.59 -3.81
CA ASP A 160 3.36 1.92 -3.69
C ASP A 160 2.02 1.96 -4.42
N GLY A 161 0.92 2.25 -3.71
CA GLY A 161 -0.42 2.37 -4.29
C GLY A 161 -0.56 3.65 -5.10
N GLY A 162 -0.21 4.78 -4.48
CA GLY A 162 -0.24 6.08 -5.10
C GLY A 162 -1.51 6.83 -4.73
N ALA A 163 -2.35 7.17 -5.70
CA ALA A 163 -3.56 7.95 -5.46
C ALA A 163 -4.81 7.18 -5.85
N GLY A 164 -5.63 6.78 -4.87
CA GLY A 164 -6.89 6.07 -5.07
C GLY A 164 -7.17 5.22 -3.85
N ALA A 165 -8.21 4.39 -3.90
CA ALA A 165 -8.45 3.41 -2.84
C ALA A 165 -7.81 2.07 -3.23
N ASP A 166 -6.59 1.85 -2.75
CA ASP A 166 -5.71 0.79 -3.20
C ASP A 166 -5.77 -0.47 -2.33
N LYS A 167 -5.36 -1.59 -2.94
CA LYS A 167 -5.18 -2.87 -2.24
C LYS A 167 -3.78 -3.40 -2.45
N LEU A 168 -2.99 -3.34 -1.40
CA LEU A 168 -1.58 -3.68 -1.42
C LEU A 168 -1.32 -4.95 -0.61
N TYR A 169 -0.52 -5.85 -1.16
CA TYR A 169 -0.14 -7.12 -0.54
C TYR A 169 1.38 -7.35 -0.66
N GLY A 170 2.12 -7.36 0.45
CA GLY A 170 3.55 -7.70 0.44
C GLY A 170 3.77 -9.19 0.16
N ARG A 171 3.10 -10.02 0.98
CA ARG A 171 3.08 -11.49 1.00
C ARG A 171 4.22 -12.12 1.76
N SER A 172 5.40 -12.29 1.17
CA SER A 172 6.47 -13.03 1.85
C SER A 172 7.82 -12.39 1.62
N GLY A 173 8.55 -12.20 2.70
CA GLY A 173 9.84 -11.51 2.72
C GLY A 173 9.71 -10.18 3.44
N LYS A 174 10.74 -9.34 3.35
CA LYS A 174 10.75 -8.06 4.07
C LYS A 174 10.33 -6.94 3.12
N ASP A 175 9.11 -6.45 3.31
CA ASP A 175 8.44 -5.57 2.38
C ASP A 175 8.35 -4.12 2.89
N HIS A 176 8.39 -3.19 1.94
CA HIS A 176 8.16 -1.76 2.15
C HIS A 176 6.92 -1.34 1.37
N MET A 177 5.89 -0.86 2.08
CA MET A 177 4.58 -0.60 1.49
C MET A 177 4.08 0.81 1.79
N VAL A 178 3.52 1.50 0.80
CA VAL A 178 2.92 2.84 0.94
C VAL A 178 1.55 2.83 0.26
N GLY A 179 0.48 3.14 0.98
CA GLY A 179 -0.88 3.32 0.43
C GLY A 179 -0.93 4.55 -0.45
N GLY A 180 -0.69 5.71 0.16
CA GLY A 180 -0.59 6.99 -0.51
C GLY A 180 -1.78 7.89 -0.17
N SER A 181 -2.63 8.23 -1.13
CA SER A 181 -3.82 9.04 -0.87
C SER A 181 -5.10 8.30 -1.25
N GLY A 182 -6.06 8.25 -0.34
CA GLY A 182 -7.31 7.54 -0.48
C GLY A 182 -7.49 6.59 0.71
N ASN A 183 -8.49 5.72 0.66
CA ASN A 183 -8.73 4.79 1.76
C ASN A 183 -8.17 3.43 1.36
N ASP A 184 -7.01 3.10 1.87
CA ASP A 184 -6.18 2.01 1.40
C ASP A 184 -6.29 0.77 2.29
N TYR A 185 -6.07 -0.38 1.67
CA TYR A 185 -5.94 -1.66 2.36
C TYR A 185 -4.53 -2.20 2.16
N LEU A 186 -3.79 -2.42 3.24
CA LEU A 186 -2.44 -2.97 3.23
C LEU A 186 -2.39 -4.24 4.08
N SER A 187 -1.80 -5.30 3.53
CA SER A 187 -1.49 -6.56 4.23
C SER A 187 -0.04 -6.92 3.89
N THR A 188 0.85 -6.81 4.88
CA THR A 188 2.29 -6.94 4.65
C THR A 188 2.70 -8.41 4.52
N GLY A 189 2.20 -9.28 5.41
CA GLY A 189 2.29 -10.73 5.25
C GLY A 189 3.35 -11.36 6.16
N ASP A 190 4.11 -12.31 5.62
CA ASP A 190 5.21 -12.95 6.33
C ASP A 190 6.47 -12.10 6.17
N GLY A 191 7.03 -11.52 7.23
CA GLY A 191 8.10 -10.55 7.03
C GLY A 191 8.61 -9.91 8.30
N ASN A 192 9.32 -8.80 8.13
CA ASN A 192 9.56 -7.82 9.18
C ASN A 192 9.40 -6.49 8.45
N ASP A 193 8.15 -6.07 8.30
CA ASP A 193 7.74 -5.18 7.24
C ASP A 193 7.65 -3.74 7.71
N SER A 194 7.49 -2.83 6.75
CA SER A 194 7.18 -1.44 7.06
C SER A 194 6.10 -0.92 6.12
N ALA A 195 5.01 -0.43 6.69
CA ALA A 195 3.85 0.06 5.96
C ALA A 195 3.41 1.45 6.43
N TRP A 196 3.01 2.28 5.47
CA TRP A 196 2.42 3.60 5.67
C TRP A 196 1.08 3.67 4.93
N GLY A 197 0.00 4.01 5.61
CA GLY A 197 -1.33 4.22 5.03
C GLY A 197 -1.33 5.47 4.15
N GLY A 198 -1.05 6.61 4.78
CA GLY A 198 -0.84 7.87 4.08
C GLY A 198 -1.94 8.87 4.42
N SER A 199 -2.81 9.22 3.48
CA SER A 199 -3.93 10.11 3.77
C SER A 199 -5.25 9.46 3.39
N GLY A 200 -6.21 9.46 4.31
CA GLY A 200 -7.50 8.81 4.16
C GLY A 200 -7.70 7.80 5.28
N ASP A 201 -8.86 7.14 5.32
CA ASP A 201 -9.13 6.16 6.38
C ASP A 201 -8.63 4.78 5.94
N ASP A 202 -7.46 4.39 6.46
CA ASP A 202 -6.70 3.24 5.99
C ASP A 202 -6.88 2.00 6.88
N THR A 203 -6.57 0.83 6.32
CA THR A 203 -6.54 -0.43 7.07
C THR A 203 -5.25 -1.19 6.80
N LEU A 204 -4.44 -1.38 7.85
CA LEU A 204 -3.12 -2.01 7.79
C LEU A 204 -3.07 -3.28 8.66
N TYR A 205 -2.54 -4.36 8.09
CA TYR A 205 -2.25 -5.61 8.79
C TYR A 205 -0.77 -5.99 8.63
N GLY A 206 -0.04 -6.18 9.73
CA GLY A 206 1.34 -6.68 9.76
C GLY A 206 1.42 -8.20 9.55
N GLU A 207 0.46 -8.93 10.13
CA GLU A 207 0.37 -10.39 10.06
C GLU A 207 1.48 -11.14 10.81
N LEU A 208 2.52 -11.62 10.15
CA LEU A 208 3.58 -12.42 10.77
C LEU A 208 4.91 -11.70 10.66
N GLY A 209 5.44 -11.18 11.75
CA GLY A 209 6.68 -10.43 11.65
C GLY A 209 6.89 -9.50 12.81
N ASN A 210 8.07 -8.91 12.90
CA ASN A 210 8.20 -7.70 13.71
C ASN A 210 8.00 -6.52 12.76
N ASP A 211 6.80 -5.96 12.76
CA ASP A 211 6.34 -5.03 11.73
C ASP A 211 6.27 -3.59 12.26
N ALA A 212 6.39 -2.62 11.35
CA ALA A 212 6.24 -1.20 11.64
C ALA A 212 5.11 -0.61 10.77
N LEU A 213 3.99 -0.28 11.40
CA LEU A 213 2.77 0.20 10.73
C LEU A 213 2.49 1.65 11.11
N HIS A 214 2.21 2.49 10.13
CA HIS A 214 1.82 3.89 10.32
C HIS A 214 0.51 4.14 9.57
N GLY A 215 -0.56 4.55 10.27
CA GLY A 215 -1.81 4.99 9.64
C GLY A 215 -1.61 6.31 8.89
N ASP A 216 -0.85 7.22 9.51
CA ASP A 216 -0.67 8.59 9.07
C ASP A 216 -1.96 9.41 9.26
N ALA A 217 -2.56 10.01 8.23
CA ALA A 217 -3.64 10.97 8.40
C ALA A 217 -5.00 10.38 8.02
N GLY A 218 -5.91 10.26 8.98
CA GLY A 218 -7.25 9.73 8.76
C GLY A 218 -7.69 8.89 9.94
N ALA A 219 -8.87 8.30 9.90
CA ALA A 219 -9.31 7.37 10.95
C ALA A 219 -8.92 5.93 10.58
N ASP A 220 -7.77 5.49 11.08
CA ASP A 220 -7.10 4.29 10.60
C ASP A 220 -7.37 3.06 11.46
N HIS A 221 -7.21 1.88 10.87
CA HIS A 221 -7.25 0.60 11.58
C HIS A 221 -5.97 -0.18 11.36
N LEU A 222 -5.17 -0.32 12.43
CA LEU A 222 -3.89 -1.01 12.42
C LEU A 222 -3.96 -2.27 13.28
N ASN A 223 -3.40 -3.36 12.75
CA ASN A 223 -3.24 -4.63 13.47
C ASN A 223 -1.83 -5.17 13.24
N GLY A 224 -1.01 -5.25 14.29
CA GLY A 224 0.37 -5.76 14.22
C GLY A 224 0.37 -7.24 13.85
N GLY A 225 -0.32 -8.06 14.63
CA GLY A 225 -0.52 -9.47 14.36
C GLY A 225 0.28 -10.33 15.32
N SER A 226 1.39 -10.89 14.86
CA SER A 226 2.21 -11.79 15.68
C SER A 226 3.66 -11.33 15.73
N ARG A 227 4.23 -11.40 16.94
CA ARG A 227 5.55 -10.94 17.39
C ARG A 227 5.51 -9.46 17.78
N ASP A 228 6.69 -8.90 18.06
CA ASP A 228 6.82 -7.58 18.67
C ASP A 228 6.69 -6.51 17.59
N ASP A 229 5.56 -5.80 17.58
CA ASP A 229 5.17 -4.83 16.55
C ASP A 229 5.21 -3.37 17.02
N LEU A 230 5.28 -2.47 16.04
CA LEU A 230 5.29 -1.02 16.25
C LEU A 230 4.18 -0.35 15.44
N LEU A 231 3.19 0.21 16.11
CA LEU A 231 2.01 0.82 15.49
C LEU A 231 1.90 2.31 15.83
N TYR A 232 1.75 3.14 14.80
CA TYR A 232 1.45 4.57 14.90
C TYR A 232 0.12 4.85 14.22
N GLY A 233 -0.87 5.35 14.96
CA GLY A 233 -2.12 5.84 14.36
C GLY A 233 -1.84 7.06 13.51
N GLY A 234 -1.41 8.14 14.15
CA GLY A 234 -1.17 9.43 13.52
C GLY A 234 -2.33 10.39 13.80
N PRO A 235 -2.52 11.44 12.98
CA PRO A 235 -3.67 12.32 13.16
C PRO A 235 -5.00 11.65 12.75
N GLY A 236 -5.88 11.42 13.70
CA GLY A 236 -7.25 10.99 13.45
C GLY A 236 -7.86 10.29 14.64
N ALA A 237 -8.86 9.45 14.40
CA ALA A 237 -9.43 8.63 15.46
C ALA A 237 -9.17 7.17 15.12
N ASP A 238 -8.08 6.64 15.65
CA ASP A 238 -7.47 5.42 15.16
C ASP A 238 -7.83 4.22 16.03
N ARG A 239 -7.76 3.04 15.43
CA ARG A 239 -7.90 1.77 16.12
C ARG A 239 -6.63 0.95 15.94
N LEU A 240 -5.92 0.75 17.04
CA LEU A 240 -4.66 0.01 17.07
C LEU A 240 -4.85 -1.30 17.84
N LEU A 241 -4.36 -2.40 17.29
CA LEU A 241 -4.30 -3.70 17.93
C LEU A 241 -2.88 -4.26 17.77
N GLY A 242 -2.16 -4.49 18.87
CA GLY A 242 -0.82 -5.08 18.83
C GLY A 242 -0.90 -6.54 18.38
N GLY A 243 -1.62 -7.35 19.14
CA GLY A 243 -1.88 -8.75 18.80
C GLY A 243 -1.16 -9.67 19.76
N TYR A 244 -0.28 -10.54 19.26
CA TYR A 244 0.57 -11.38 20.09
C TYR A 244 1.99 -10.83 20.05
N GLY A 245 2.65 -10.66 21.18
CA GLY A 245 4.01 -10.11 21.22
C GLY A 245 4.08 -8.97 22.22
N ASN A 246 5.26 -8.38 22.37
CA ASN A 246 5.42 -7.19 23.20
C ASN A 246 5.41 -5.99 22.26
N ASP A 247 4.27 -5.33 22.20
CA ASP A 247 3.96 -4.35 21.17
C ASP A 247 4.12 -2.92 21.70
N ALA A 248 4.37 -1.99 20.78
CA ALA A 248 4.41 -0.56 21.08
C ALA A 248 3.40 0.17 20.19
N LEU A 249 2.34 0.69 20.82
CA LEU A 249 1.22 1.35 20.15
C LEU A 249 1.19 2.82 20.55
N VAL A 250 1.08 3.70 19.56
CA VAL A 250 0.96 5.14 19.74
C VAL A 250 -0.21 5.65 18.92
N GLY A 251 -1.22 6.23 19.58
CA GLY A 251 -2.37 6.88 18.94
C GLY A 251 -1.92 8.10 18.15
N ASP A 252 -1.76 9.26 18.80
CA ASP A 252 -1.34 10.50 18.14
C ASP A 252 -0.07 11.13 18.77
N ASP A 253 1.03 11.22 18.00
CA ASP A 253 2.17 12.03 18.44
C ASP A 253 3.03 12.69 17.35
N LYS A 254 2.42 13.31 16.33
CA LYS A 254 3.21 14.29 15.53
C LYS A 254 3.29 15.65 16.21
N ALA A 255 4.14 15.75 17.22
CA ALA A 255 4.81 17.02 17.51
C ALA A 255 6.14 17.08 16.75
N ILE A 256 6.11 17.82 15.62
CA ILE A 256 7.26 18.47 14.95
C ILE A 256 7.87 17.65 13.81
N ASP A 257 7.67 18.17 12.60
CA ASP A 257 8.49 17.88 11.44
C ASP A 257 9.97 18.20 11.72
N ALA A 258 10.91 17.48 11.11
CA ALA A 258 12.35 17.77 11.24
C ALA A 258 12.77 19.18 10.76
N ASN A 259 11.82 20.02 10.31
CA ASN A 259 12.02 21.35 9.73
C ASN A 259 11.29 22.49 10.47
N GLY A 260 10.58 22.25 11.58
CA GLY A 260 9.93 23.30 12.36
C GLY A 260 8.82 24.07 11.61
N GLY A 261 8.20 23.47 10.60
CA GLY A 261 7.07 24.00 9.86
C GLY A 261 5.80 23.93 10.70
N ALA A 262 5.33 25.10 11.13
CA ALA A 262 4.06 25.27 11.83
C ALA A 262 2.87 24.85 10.94
N GLY A 263 2.51 23.58 11.03
CA GLY A 263 1.29 23.00 10.47
C GLY A 263 0.74 21.94 11.42
N LEU A 264 0.74 22.24 12.72
CA LEU A 264 0.16 21.37 13.74
C LEU A 264 -1.36 21.48 13.64
N SER A 265 -1.97 20.67 12.77
CA SER A 265 -3.37 20.30 12.95
C SER A 265 -3.40 19.44 14.21
N PHE A 266 -3.54 20.12 15.34
CA PHE A 266 -3.88 19.46 16.58
C PHE A 266 -5.34 19.07 16.45
N ASP A 267 -5.66 17.79 16.46
CA ASP A 267 -7.03 17.36 16.69
C ASP A 267 -7.21 17.13 18.19
N PRO A 268 -7.73 18.11 18.95
CA PRO A 268 -8.03 17.91 20.37
C PRO A 268 -9.23 16.95 20.60
N ALA A 269 -9.77 16.33 19.55
CA ALA A 269 -10.90 15.42 19.57
C ALA A 269 -10.60 14.04 18.97
N SER A 270 -9.33 13.71 18.68
CA SER A 270 -8.92 12.33 18.40
C SER A 270 -9.38 11.42 19.55
N ARG A 271 -9.80 10.20 19.18
CA ARG A 271 -10.37 9.23 20.11
C ARG A 271 -9.83 7.88 19.77
N ASP A 272 -8.60 7.64 20.20
CA ASP A 272 -7.89 6.45 19.77
C ASP A 272 -8.30 5.27 20.63
N VAL A 273 -8.36 4.10 20.01
CA VAL A 273 -8.65 2.84 20.68
C VAL A 273 -7.46 1.92 20.47
N ALA A 274 -6.61 1.81 21.48
CA ALA A 274 -5.44 0.94 21.46
C ALA A 274 -5.64 -0.28 22.37
N GLY A 275 -5.45 -1.47 21.82
CA GLY A 275 -5.38 -2.74 22.53
C GLY A 275 -4.01 -3.38 22.36
N GLY A 276 -3.28 -3.63 23.45
CA GLY A 276 -1.98 -4.29 23.40
C GLY A 276 -2.13 -5.72 22.89
N GLY A 277 -2.93 -6.51 23.59
CA GLY A 277 -3.23 -7.89 23.19
C GLY A 277 -2.58 -8.85 24.16
N ALA A 278 -1.65 -9.68 23.70
CA ALA A 278 -0.99 -10.65 24.55
C ALA A 278 0.53 -10.43 24.55
N GLY A 279 1.09 -10.08 25.69
CA GLY A 279 2.51 -9.80 25.91
C GLY A 279 2.67 -8.58 26.81
N ASP A 280 3.90 -8.16 27.10
CA ASP A 280 4.15 -6.98 27.93
C ASP A 280 4.18 -5.73 27.04
N ASP A 281 3.06 -5.03 26.91
CA ASP A 281 2.86 -3.99 25.90
C ASP A 281 3.12 -2.57 26.41
N ILE A 282 3.36 -1.64 25.47
CA ILE A 282 3.43 -0.20 25.72
C ILE A 282 2.38 0.50 24.87
N LEU A 283 1.44 1.17 25.53
CA LEU A 283 0.40 1.95 24.86
C LEU A 283 0.55 3.42 25.22
N VAL A 284 0.51 4.29 24.21
CA VAL A 284 0.49 5.74 24.37
C VAL A 284 -0.75 6.26 23.64
N GLY A 285 -1.72 6.79 24.36
CA GLY A 285 -2.92 7.40 23.76
C GLY A 285 -2.55 8.65 22.99
N GLY A 286 -1.95 9.61 23.71
CA GLY A 286 -1.43 10.85 23.13
C GLY A 286 -2.24 12.05 23.61
N ARG A 287 -2.96 12.76 22.75
CA ARG A 287 -3.99 13.73 23.13
C ARG A 287 -5.34 13.21 22.67
N GLY A 288 -6.40 13.65 23.34
CA GLY A 288 -7.75 13.33 22.90
C GLY A 288 -8.50 12.62 24.02
N ASP A 289 -9.65 12.04 23.69
CA ASP A 289 -10.37 11.15 24.62
C ASP A 289 -10.09 9.69 24.23
N ASP A 290 -9.06 9.08 24.83
CA ASP A 290 -8.56 7.77 24.38
C ASP A 290 -9.16 6.59 25.13
N THR A 291 -9.08 5.40 24.55
CA THR A 291 -9.35 4.12 25.21
C THR A 291 -8.16 3.20 25.05
N LEU A 292 -7.44 2.98 26.14
CA LEU A 292 -6.25 2.13 26.19
C LEU A 292 -6.54 0.86 26.97
N ARG A 293 -6.19 -0.28 26.39
CA ARG A 293 -6.39 -1.60 26.99
C ARG A 293 -5.12 -2.43 26.84
N GLY A 294 -4.48 -2.77 27.96
CA GLY A 294 -3.27 -3.59 27.95
C GLY A 294 -3.57 -5.01 27.47
N ASP A 295 -4.63 -5.60 28.02
CA ASP A 295 -5.04 -6.99 27.82
C ASP A 295 -4.17 -7.99 28.60
N ASP A 296 -3.61 -9.03 28.00
CA ASP A 296 -2.91 -10.10 28.71
C ASP A 296 -1.41 -9.80 28.79
N GLY A 297 -0.86 -9.58 29.99
CA GLY A 297 0.57 -9.34 30.19
C GLY A 297 0.85 -8.30 31.26
N ASN A 298 2.05 -7.74 31.31
CA ASN A 298 2.36 -6.64 32.21
C ASN A 298 2.55 -5.36 31.41
N ASP A 299 1.47 -4.61 31.28
CA ASP A 299 1.44 -3.51 30.33
C ASP A 299 1.80 -2.17 30.95
N VAL A 300 2.28 -1.25 30.11
CA VAL A 300 2.54 0.14 30.47
C VAL A 300 1.70 1.07 29.61
N LEU A 301 0.74 1.75 30.23
CA LEU A 301 -0.23 2.60 29.54
C LEU A 301 0.01 4.08 29.88
N PHE A 302 0.23 4.92 28.87
CA PHE A 302 0.45 6.35 28.95
C PHE A 302 -0.73 7.13 28.37
N ASN A 303 -1.40 7.90 29.22
CA ASN A 303 -2.73 8.44 28.93
C ASN A 303 -2.78 9.99 29.02
N ASP A 304 -1.80 10.67 28.40
CA ASP A 304 -1.86 12.08 27.95
C ASP A 304 -0.46 12.72 27.83
N TYR A 305 -0.23 13.50 26.77
CA TYR A 305 0.83 14.52 26.73
C TYR A 305 0.32 15.86 27.30
N LEU A 306 0.42 16.04 28.62
CA LEU A 306 0.20 17.36 29.22
C LEU A 306 1.34 18.31 28.81
N ALA A 307 1.02 19.27 27.92
CA ALA A 307 1.89 20.42 27.65
C ALA A 307 2.34 21.06 28.99
N PRO A 308 3.57 21.63 29.07
CA PRO A 308 4.26 21.86 30.34
C PRO A 308 3.61 22.99 31.13
N LYS A 309 2.56 22.70 31.89
CA LYS A 309 2.05 23.55 32.95
C LYS A 309 1.67 22.69 34.14
N THR A 310 2.61 22.67 35.09
CA THR A 310 2.48 22.25 36.50
C THR A 310 2.10 20.79 36.77
N TYR A 311 3.09 20.07 37.30
CA TYR A 311 2.91 18.79 37.99
C TYR A 311 1.95 18.96 39.18
N GLN A 312 0.80 18.30 39.13
CA GLN A 312 0.12 17.83 40.33
C GLN A 312 -0.22 16.36 40.16
N ALA A 313 0.29 15.56 41.09
CA ALA A 313 -0.07 14.18 41.24
C ALA A 313 -1.52 14.06 41.71
N VAL A 314 -2.19 13.03 41.18
CA VAL A 314 -3.49 12.50 41.58
C VAL A 314 -4.66 13.48 41.40
N GLY A 315 -5.20 13.46 40.19
CA GLY A 315 -6.51 14.00 39.88
C GLY A 315 -6.88 13.57 38.48
N PHE A 316 -7.95 12.77 38.37
CA PHE A 316 -8.52 12.37 37.10
C PHE A 316 -8.59 13.57 36.14
N ALA A 317 -8.07 13.34 34.93
CA ALA A 317 -8.51 13.94 33.69
C ALA A 317 -8.44 15.48 33.57
N LYS A 318 -7.68 15.91 32.56
CA LYS A 318 -8.22 16.90 31.61
C LYS A 318 -8.40 16.28 30.21
N ALA A 319 -8.89 15.04 30.15
CA ALA A 319 -9.58 14.37 29.04
C ALA A 319 -10.27 13.10 29.61
N THR A 320 -11.36 12.62 29.01
CA THR A 320 -12.24 11.55 29.56
C THR A 320 -11.75 10.12 29.33
N ASP A 321 -10.44 9.95 29.15
CA ASP A 321 -9.88 8.68 28.69
C ASP A 321 -10.17 7.51 29.61
N ARG A 322 -10.15 6.32 29.00
CA ARG A 322 -10.46 5.05 29.63
C ARG A 322 -9.26 4.14 29.53
N VAL A 323 -8.58 3.93 30.66
CA VAL A 323 -7.44 3.01 30.77
C VAL A 323 -7.89 1.74 31.49
N GLY A 324 -7.67 0.59 30.89
CA GLY A 324 -7.96 -0.73 31.46
C GLY A 324 -6.75 -1.65 31.38
N GLY A 325 -6.37 -2.24 32.51
CA GLY A 325 -5.21 -3.14 32.59
C GLY A 325 -5.41 -4.44 31.82
N GLY A 326 -6.42 -5.23 32.16
CA GLY A 326 -6.54 -6.59 31.61
C GLY A 326 -6.03 -7.61 32.62
N THR A 327 -5.37 -8.68 32.17
CA THR A 327 -4.79 -9.70 33.04
C THR A 327 -3.28 -9.50 33.20
N GLY A 328 -2.83 -9.37 34.45
CA GLY A 328 -1.41 -9.22 34.79
C GLY A 328 -1.16 -7.98 35.65
N ALA A 329 0.10 -7.53 35.74
CA ALA A 329 0.51 -6.46 36.64
C ALA A 329 0.64 -5.10 35.93
N ASP A 330 -0.47 -4.62 35.39
CA ASP A 330 -0.49 -3.44 34.52
C ASP A 330 -0.21 -2.14 35.28
N THR A 331 0.55 -1.27 34.64
CA THR A 331 0.95 0.02 35.18
C THR A 331 0.42 1.15 34.31
N GLY A 332 -0.58 1.88 34.81
CA GLY A 332 -0.98 3.16 34.24
C GLY A 332 -0.04 4.29 34.68
N VAL A 333 0.55 5.01 33.74
CA VAL A 333 1.46 6.13 34.00
C VAL A 333 0.93 7.41 33.36
N VAL A 334 0.60 8.41 34.19
CA VAL A 334 0.29 9.77 33.71
C VAL A 334 1.56 10.60 33.78
N VAL A 335 2.17 10.94 32.63
CA VAL A 335 3.50 11.58 32.59
C VAL A 335 3.45 12.97 31.95
N GLY A 336 4.07 13.95 32.62
CA GLY A 336 4.41 15.23 31.98
C GLY A 336 5.78 15.16 31.28
N LYS A 337 5.83 15.59 30.00
CA LYS A 337 6.92 15.92 29.05
C LYS A 337 8.30 15.23 29.09
N VAL A 338 8.88 14.86 30.24
CA VAL A 338 10.31 14.48 30.36
C VAL A 338 10.60 13.04 29.87
N PHE A 339 9.57 12.22 29.64
CA PHE A 339 9.73 10.80 29.29
C PHE A 339 9.63 10.50 27.79
N LEU A 340 8.88 11.30 27.01
CA LEU A 340 8.65 11.05 25.58
C LEU A 340 9.92 11.20 24.72
N ASP A 341 10.77 12.22 24.97
CA ASP A 341 12.04 12.43 24.26
C ASP A 341 12.98 11.18 24.28
N SER A 342 12.76 10.27 25.24
CA SER A 342 13.51 9.01 25.38
C SER A 342 12.88 7.85 24.60
N VAL A 343 11.56 7.83 24.45
CA VAL A 343 10.83 6.81 23.68
C VAL A 343 10.96 7.11 22.18
N GLU A 344 10.80 8.37 21.78
CA GLU A 344 10.91 8.83 20.39
C GLU A 344 12.29 8.56 19.75
N LYS A 345 13.36 8.58 20.58
CA LYS A 345 14.72 8.21 20.16
C LYS A 345 14.92 6.72 19.96
N VAL A 346 14.12 5.90 20.64
CA VAL A 346 14.16 4.44 20.51
C VAL A 346 13.36 4.00 19.28
N VAL A 347 12.26 4.70 19.01
CA VAL A 347 11.41 4.54 17.81
C VAL A 347 12.13 4.91 16.52
N LYS A 348 12.90 6.01 16.48
CA LYS A 348 13.61 6.48 15.27
C LYS A 348 14.85 5.65 14.90
N ALA A 349 15.19 4.63 15.68
CA ALA A 349 16.31 3.74 15.43
C ALA A 349 15.79 2.34 15.08
N GLY A 350 15.34 2.17 13.83
CA GLY A 350 15.16 0.84 13.26
C GLY A 350 16.40 -0.02 13.52
N GLU A 351 16.16 -1.23 14.02
CA GLU A 351 17.09 -2.33 14.36
C GLU A 351 17.49 -2.51 15.84
N THR A 352 16.70 -3.33 16.55
CA THR A 352 17.14 -4.32 17.59
C THR A 352 17.94 -3.78 18.82
N PRO A 353 18.59 -4.63 19.65
CA PRO A 353 18.30 -5.06 21.03
C PRO A 353 18.32 -4.01 22.18
N SER A 354 18.29 -2.70 21.90
CA SER A 354 18.44 -1.63 22.91
C SER A 354 17.13 -1.16 23.58
N PHE A 355 15.96 -1.41 22.96
CA PHE A 355 14.60 -1.23 23.54
C PHE A 355 14.47 -1.97 24.88
N THR A 356 14.98 -3.20 24.92
CA THR A 356 15.11 -4.07 26.11
C THR A 356 16.04 -3.52 27.21
N ALA A 357 16.99 -2.64 26.89
CA ALA A 357 17.93 -2.07 27.86
C ALA A 357 17.39 -0.78 28.51
N ALA A 358 16.59 0.01 27.80
CA ALA A 358 16.01 1.26 28.29
C ALA A 358 14.87 1.04 29.30
N ILE A 359 14.03 0.02 29.08
CA ILE A 359 13.00 -0.42 30.05
C ILE A 359 13.65 -1.02 31.31
N LYS A 360 14.69 -1.86 31.14
CA LYS A 360 15.47 -2.46 32.24
C LYS A 360 16.17 -1.43 33.13
N ALA A 361 16.66 -0.32 32.58
CA ALA A 361 17.27 0.75 33.38
C ALA A 361 16.24 1.57 34.19
N ARG A 362 14.99 1.67 33.69
CA ARG A 362 13.94 2.45 34.35
C ARG A 362 13.29 1.71 35.53
N LEU A 363 13.03 0.41 35.37
CA LEU A 363 12.59 -0.50 36.44
C LEU A 363 13.59 -0.59 37.60
N ALA A 364 14.89 -0.41 37.34
CA ALA A 364 15.93 -0.42 38.37
C ALA A 364 15.95 0.84 39.26
N THR A 365 15.29 1.93 38.86
CA THR A 365 15.23 3.21 39.60
C THR A 365 13.90 3.46 40.31
N LEU A 366 12.94 2.53 40.17
CA LEU A 366 11.63 2.55 40.84
C LEU A 366 11.58 1.62 42.08
N LYS A 367 12.72 0.99 42.44
CA LYS A 367 13.01 0.41 43.76
C LYS A 367 13.81 1.39 44.60
#